data_AF-A0A3L7VMX8-F1
#
_entry.id   AF-A0A3L7VMX8-F1
#
_cell.length_a   1.000
_cell.length_b   1.000
_cell.length_c   1.000
_cell.angle_alpha   90.00
_cell.angle_beta   90.00
_cell.angle_gamma   90.00
#
_symmetry.space_group_name_H-M   'P 1'
#
loop_
_entity.id
_entity.type
_entity.pdbx_description
1 polymer ?
#
loop_
_entity_poly.entity_id
_entity_poly.type
_entity_poly.pdbx_seq_one_letter_code
_entity_poly.pdbx_strand_id
1 'polypeptide(L)'
;LGLIYLAHTHIPTLWDLQDTKLPAQEWQRLENGVLRSVRELPNGIRFDVTITPLSDHVRMELALRNGTGEPLADVRVQHCLMLARAAEFSLGSNDNKVFRGDYALVRNPEGNRWLITSWKPLGRAWGNPPVPCLHADPILPDCPAGGTSRAQGWLSFYEGTDWQAEVDRIENLRWWEATPD
;
A
#
# COMPACT_ATOMS: atom_id res chain seq x y z
N LEU A 1 -3.35 19.59 6.25
CA LEU A 1 -2.70 19.73 4.92
C LEU A 1 -3.63 19.15 3.86
N GLY A 2 -3.63 19.66 2.62
CA GLY A 2 -4.40 19.07 1.51
C GLY A 2 -3.72 17.81 0.93
N LEU A 3 -3.97 17.49 -0.34
CA LEU A 3 -3.28 16.40 -1.05
C LEU A 3 -1.80 16.75 -1.29
N ILE A 4 -0.90 16.18 -0.49
CA ILE A 4 0.55 16.49 -0.55
C ILE A 4 1.34 15.61 -1.52
N TYR A 5 0.78 14.52 -2.00
CA TYR A 5 1.44 13.66 -2.98
C TYR A 5 0.43 12.79 -3.71
N LEU A 6 0.66 12.61 -5.01
CA LEU A 6 -0.10 11.72 -5.86
C LEU A 6 0.86 11.10 -6.88
N ALA A 7 0.88 9.76 -6.97
CA ALA A 7 1.78 9.05 -7.88
C ALA A 7 1.34 9.08 -9.35
N HIS A 8 0.20 9.71 -9.66
CA HIS A 8 -0.36 9.86 -11.00
C HIS A 8 -1.00 11.26 -11.16
N THR A 9 -1.35 11.66 -12.38
CA THR A 9 -1.49 13.09 -12.75
C THR A 9 -2.92 13.65 -12.78
N HIS A 10 -3.93 13.00 -12.20
CA HIS A 10 -5.33 13.39 -12.43
C HIS A 10 -5.94 14.37 -11.41
N ILE A 11 -5.26 14.68 -10.30
CA ILE A 11 -5.71 15.68 -9.31
C ILE A 11 -4.50 16.54 -8.92
N PRO A 12 -4.64 17.89 -8.91
CA PRO A 12 -3.55 18.76 -8.49
C PRO A 12 -3.23 18.55 -7.00
N THR A 13 -1.95 18.37 -6.72
CA THR A 13 -1.39 18.35 -5.36
C THR A 13 -1.12 19.76 -4.87
N LEU A 14 -0.79 19.90 -3.58
CA LEU A 14 -0.31 21.16 -2.99
C LEU A 14 0.85 21.77 -3.81
N TRP A 15 1.72 20.94 -4.35
CA TRP A 15 2.90 21.38 -5.10
C TRP A 15 2.54 21.90 -6.49
N ASP A 16 1.58 21.26 -7.15
CA ASP A 16 1.06 21.74 -8.44
C ASP A 16 0.42 23.12 -8.28
N LEU A 17 -0.33 23.33 -7.20
CA LEU A 17 -0.93 24.63 -6.86
C LEU A 17 0.12 25.71 -6.52
N GLN A 18 1.33 25.30 -6.16
CA GLN A 18 2.48 26.18 -5.86
C GLN A 18 3.47 26.26 -7.02
N ASP A 19 3.12 25.73 -8.20
CA ASP A 19 3.99 25.65 -9.38
C ASP A 19 5.36 25.00 -9.08
N THR A 20 5.35 24.06 -8.14
CA THR A 20 6.54 23.33 -7.69
C THR A 20 6.53 21.94 -8.28
N LYS A 21 7.35 21.73 -9.32
CA LYS A 21 7.51 20.42 -9.95
C LYS A 21 8.35 19.50 -9.08
N LEU A 22 7.76 18.41 -8.62
CA LEU A 22 8.53 17.37 -7.96
C LEU A 22 9.28 16.51 -9.01
N PRO A 23 10.50 16.02 -8.71
CA PRO A 23 11.25 15.16 -9.63
C PRO A 23 10.52 13.83 -9.87
N ALA A 24 10.79 13.18 -11.00
CA ALA A 24 10.37 11.81 -11.22
C ALA A 24 11.00 10.89 -10.16
N GLN A 25 10.28 9.86 -9.77
CA GLN A 25 10.71 8.91 -8.75
C GLN A 25 10.56 7.50 -9.27
N GLU A 26 11.65 6.75 -9.21
CA GLU A 26 11.71 5.36 -9.63
C GLU A 26 12.03 4.46 -8.44
N TRP A 27 11.60 3.21 -8.53
CA TRP A 27 11.98 2.20 -7.54
C TRP A 27 13.46 1.85 -7.67
N GLN A 28 14.16 1.84 -6.55
CA GLN A 28 15.49 1.25 -6.44
C GLN A 28 15.33 -0.26 -6.28
N ARG A 29 15.99 -1.02 -7.16
CA ARG A 29 16.10 -2.48 -7.05
C ARG A 29 17.38 -2.81 -6.30
N LEU A 30 17.24 -3.48 -5.18
CA LEU A 30 18.35 -3.92 -4.33
C LEU A 30 18.55 -5.44 -4.48
N GLU A 31 19.54 -5.98 -3.77
CA GLU A 31 19.80 -7.41 -3.72
C GLU A 31 18.58 -8.20 -3.24
N ASN A 32 18.52 -9.49 -3.60
CA ASN A 32 17.44 -10.41 -3.23
C ASN A 32 16.03 -9.96 -3.65
N GLY A 33 15.92 -9.06 -4.64
CA GLY A 33 14.64 -8.61 -5.17
C GLY A 33 13.92 -7.55 -4.33
N VAL A 34 14.58 -6.99 -3.31
CA VAL A 34 14.03 -5.90 -2.50
C VAL A 34 13.83 -4.65 -3.36
N LEU A 35 12.68 -3.99 -3.20
CA LEU A 35 12.41 -2.69 -3.82
C LEU A 35 12.36 -1.61 -2.74
N ARG A 36 13.00 -0.48 -3.00
CA ARG A 36 12.96 0.70 -2.13
C ARG A 36 12.54 1.94 -2.89
N SER A 37 11.71 2.76 -2.26
CA SER A 37 11.26 4.05 -2.79
C SER A 37 11.33 5.09 -1.68
N VAL A 38 11.97 6.23 -1.95
CA VAL A 38 12.12 7.32 -0.98
C VAL A 38 11.71 8.62 -1.64
N ARG A 39 10.79 9.33 -1.00
CA ARG A 39 10.33 10.64 -1.45
C ARG A 39 10.47 11.64 -0.32
N GLU A 40 11.20 12.71 -0.58
CA GLU A 40 11.21 13.90 0.27
C GLU A 40 10.45 15.01 -0.44
N LEU A 41 9.50 15.62 0.27
CA LEU A 41 8.70 16.73 -0.21
C LEU A 41 9.33 18.07 0.19
N PRO A 42 9.03 19.17 -0.53
CA PRO A 42 9.63 20.49 -0.26
C PRO A 42 9.44 21.03 1.17
N ASN A 43 8.40 20.59 1.89
CA ASN A 43 8.18 20.98 3.29
C ASN A 43 8.90 20.08 4.31
N GLY A 44 9.78 19.16 3.88
CA GLY A 44 10.53 18.27 4.75
C GLY A 44 9.78 17.00 5.17
N ILE A 45 8.51 16.81 4.76
CA ILE A 45 7.85 15.52 4.92
C ILE A 45 8.53 14.51 4.00
N ARG A 46 8.90 13.36 4.55
CA ARG A 46 9.51 12.27 3.79
C ARG A 46 8.73 10.98 3.99
N PHE A 47 8.58 10.19 2.94
CA PHE A 47 8.08 8.83 3.05
C PHE A 47 9.05 7.83 2.40
N ASP A 48 9.26 6.74 3.11
CA ASP A 48 10.11 5.62 2.73
C ASP A 48 9.22 4.38 2.60
N VAL A 49 9.32 3.69 1.46
CA VAL A 49 8.63 2.42 1.22
C VAL A 49 9.66 1.35 0.90
N THR A 50 9.53 0.20 1.57
CA THR A 50 10.34 -0.99 1.32
C THR A 50 9.43 -2.17 1.02
N ILE A 51 9.74 -2.92 -0.03
CA ILE A 51 9.04 -4.14 -0.44
C ILE A 51 10.07 -5.28 -0.43
N THR A 52 9.83 -6.29 0.40
CA THR A 52 10.76 -7.40 0.62
C THR A 52 10.07 -8.72 0.25
N PRO A 53 10.52 -9.42 -0.80
CA PRO A 53 10.02 -10.76 -1.08
C PRO A 53 10.54 -11.75 -0.05
N LEU A 54 9.65 -12.55 0.51
CA LEU A 54 9.93 -13.68 1.41
C LEU A 54 9.40 -14.97 0.76
N SER A 55 9.64 -16.11 1.41
CA SER A 55 9.30 -17.42 0.84
C SER A 55 7.80 -17.65 0.67
N ASP A 56 6.97 -17.05 1.52
CA ASP A 56 5.52 -17.28 1.60
C ASP A 56 4.69 -16.01 1.35
N HIS A 57 5.33 -14.83 1.40
CA HIS A 57 4.67 -13.55 1.17
C HIS A 57 5.66 -12.46 0.75
N VAL A 58 5.14 -11.30 0.41
CA VAL A 58 5.87 -10.06 0.22
C VAL A 58 5.53 -9.15 1.39
N ARG A 59 6.55 -8.78 2.17
CA ARG A 59 6.42 -7.80 3.25
C ARG A 59 6.54 -6.40 2.66
N MET A 60 5.65 -5.51 3.07
CA MET A 60 5.65 -4.10 2.67
C MET A 60 5.75 -3.22 3.90
N GLU A 61 6.55 -2.16 3.83
CA GLU A 61 6.73 -1.23 4.95
C GLU A 61 6.59 0.18 4.42
N LEU A 62 5.80 1.01 5.11
CA LEU A 62 5.67 2.44 4.86
C LEU A 62 6.10 3.18 6.13
N ALA A 63 7.06 4.09 6.01
CA ALA A 63 7.42 5.04 7.04
C ALA A 63 7.19 6.46 6.53
N LEU A 64 6.61 7.32 7.37
CA LEU A 64 6.50 8.75 7.12
C LEU A 64 7.26 9.49 8.22
N ARG A 65 8.25 10.29 7.82
CA ARG A 65 8.98 11.21 8.69
C ARG A 65 8.40 12.61 8.56
N ASN A 66 8.01 13.20 9.67
CA ASN A 66 7.52 14.57 9.73
C ASN A 66 8.69 15.55 9.91
N GLY A 67 9.17 16.16 8.82
CA GLY A 67 10.19 17.21 8.89
C GLY A 67 9.63 18.62 9.12
N THR A 68 8.32 18.77 9.35
CA THR A 68 7.70 20.07 9.63
C THR A 68 7.80 20.45 11.10
N GLY A 69 7.49 21.71 11.43
CA GLY A 69 7.46 22.21 12.81
C GLY A 69 6.20 21.87 13.60
N GLU A 70 5.16 21.33 12.95
CA GLU A 70 3.85 21.05 13.55
C GLU A 70 3.53 19.55 13.50
N PRO A 71 2.72 19.02 14.43
CA PRO A 71 2.27 17.64 14.35
C PRO A 71 1.42 17.40 13.10
N LEU A 72 1.58 16.23 12.48
CA LEU A 72 0.70 15.73 11.44
C LEU A 72 -0.32 14.82 12.09
N ALA A 73 -1.59 15.20 12.03
CA ALA A 73 -2.71 14.37 12.45
C ALA A 73 -3.57 13.96 11.27
N ASP A 74 -4.30 12.86 11.43
CA ASP A 74 -5.25 12.36 10.43
C ASP A 74 -4.62 12.09 9.05
N VAL A 75 -3.41 11.54 9.04
CA VAL A 75 -2.70 11.22 7.79
C VAL A 75 -3.37 10.04 7.09
N ARG A 76 -3.98 10.32 5.95
CA ARG A 76 -4.61 9.32 5.08
C ARG A 76 -3.69 8.96 3.91
N VAL A 77 -3.58 7.67 3.66
CA VAL A 77 -2.78 7.12 2.56
C VAL A 77 -3.70 6.29 1.68
N GLN A 78 -3.59 6.49 0.37
CA GLN A 78 -4.26 5.62 -0.61
C GLN A 78 -3.20 4.76 -1.30
N HIS A 79 -3.25 3.45 -1.07
CA HIS A 79 -2.33 2.47 -1.65
C HIS A 79 -3.07 1.62 -2.67
N CYS A 80 -2.85 1.95 -3.93
CA CYS A 80 -3.39 1.23 -5.08
C CYS A 80 -2.42 0.13 -5.53
N LEU A 81 -2.86 -1.13 -5.51
CA LEU A 81 -2.24 -2.18 -6.30
C LEU A 81 -2.84 -2.18 -7.71
N MET A 82 -2.07 -1.72 -8.68
CA MET A 82 -2.48 -1.67 -10.08
C MET A 82 -2.25 -3.04 -10.75
N LEU A 83 -3.33 -3.72 -11.11
CA LEU A 83 -3.32 -5.08 -11.65
C LEU A 83 -3.37 -5.11 -13.18
N ALA A 84 -3.32 -3.97 -13.86
CA ALA A 84 -3.39 -3.89 -15.34
C ALA A 84 -2.31 -4.71 -16.07
N ARG A 85 -1.22 -5.09 -15.38
CA ARG A 85 -0.14 -5.93 -15.93
C ARG A 85 -0.08 -7.33 -15.31
N ALA A 86 -1.02 -7.68 -14.45
CA ALA A 86 -1.18 -9.01 -13.88
C ALA A 86 -2.35 -9.71 -14.60
N ALA A 87 -2.08 -10.35 -15.74
CA ALA A 87 -3.10 -10.80 -16.70
C ALA A 87 -4.24 -11.64 -16.09
N GLU A 88 -3.95 -12.48 -15.10
CA GLU A 88 -4.97 -13.28 -14.41
C GLU A 88 -5.90 -12.47 -13.49
N PHE A 89 -5.46 -11.28 -13.06
CA PHE A 89 -6.14 -10.43 -12.08
C PHE A 89 -6.55 -9.06 -12.65
N SER A 90 -6.35 -8.83 -13.94
CA SER A 90 -6.46 -7.50 -14.57
C SER A 90 -7.88 -7.10 -15.00
N LEU A 91 -8.91 -7.79 -14.51
CA LEU A 91 -10.29 -7.44 -14.82
C LEU A 91 -10.65 -6.09 -14.18
N GLY A 92 -11.09 -5.13 -14.99
CA GLY A 92 -11.67 -3.86 -14.54
C GLY A 92 -13.11 -4.05 -14.07
N SER A 93 -13.29 -4.83 -13.00
CA SER A 93 -14.56 -5.00 -12.27
C SER A 93 -14.26 -5.24 -10.79
N ASN A 94 -15.29 -5.18 -9.94
CA ASN A 94 -15.21 -5.65 -8.55
C ASN A 94 -15.79 -7.08 -8.39
N ASP A 95 -16.34 -7.69 -9.44
CA ASP A 95 -16.95 -9.04 -9.35
C ASP A 95 -15.95 -10.13 -8.95
N ASN A 96 -14.68 -9.93 -9.28
CA ASN A 96 -13.57 -10.81 -8.91
C ASN A 96 -12.88 -10.42 -7.60
N LYS A 97 -13.38 -9.41 -6.88
CA LYS A 97 -12.76 -8.90 -5.65
C LYS A 97 -13.57 -9.29 -4.41
N VAL A 98 -12.87 -9.45 -3.31
CA VAL A 98 -13.47 -9.68 -1.98
C VAL A 98 -12.78 -8.74 -0.99
N PHE A 99 -13.57 -8.13 -0.12
CA PHE A 99 -13.08 -7.29 0.97
C PHE A 99 -13.58 -7.88 2.28
N ARG A 100 -12.66 -8.30 3.16
CA ARG A 100 -12.98 -8.95 4.44
C ARG A 100 -12.06 -8.42 5.53
N GLY A 101 -12.63 -7.73 6.51
CA GLY A 101 -11.84 -7.11 7.59
C GLY A 101 -10.76 -6.21 7.01
N ASP A 102 -9.50 -6.50 7.37
CA ASP A 102 -8.36 -5.72 6.90
C ASP A 102 -7.81 -6.15 5.51
N TYR A 103 -8.46 -7.12 4.84
CA TYR A 103 -7.94 -7.74 3.63
C TYR A 103 -8.73 -7.34 2.39
N ALA A 104 -7.98 -7.09 1.32
CA ALA A 104 -8.48 -6.96 -0.03
C ALA A 104 -7.93 -8.12 -0.87
N LEU A 105 -8.82 -8.82 -1.58
CA LEU A 105 -8.48 -9.99 -2.37
C LEU A 105 -8.99 -9.82 -3.80
N VAL A 106 -8.28 -10.43 -4.75
CA VAL A 106 -8.72 -10.57 -6.14
C VAL A 106 -8.46 -11.99 -6.61
N ARG A 107 -9.45 -12.62 -7.23
CA ARG A 107 -9.33 -13.97 -7.81
C ARG A 107 -9.13 -13.94 -9.32
N ASN A 108 -8.52 -14.99 -9.84
CA ASN A 108 -8.52 -15.32 -11.25
C ASN A 108 -9.94 -15.75 -11.72
N PRO A 109 -10.19 -15.86 -13.04
CA PRO A 109 -11.50 -16.25 -13.56
C PRO A 109 -11.99 -17.61 -13.05
N GLU A 110 -11.09 -18.56 -12.85
CA GLU A 110 -11.41 -19.92 -12.36
C GLU A 110 -11.71 -19.94 -10.85
N GLY A 111 -11.39 -18.88 -10.11
CA GLY A 111 -11.63 -18.78 -8.67
C GLY A 111 -10.76 -19.70 -7.81
N ASN A 112 -9.63 -20.16 -8.35
CA ASN A 112 -8.69 -21.06 -7.68
C ASN A 112 -7.30 -20.45 -7.47
N ARG A 113 -7.07 -19.20 -7.90
CA ARG A 113 -5.86 -18.44 -7.61
C ARG A 113 -6.24 -17.04 -7.14
N TRP A 114 -5.55 -16.57 -6.12
CA TRP A 114 -5.86 -15.34 -5.42
C TRP A 114 -4.61 -14.50 -5.21
N LEU A 115 -4.75 -13.19 -5.36
CA LEU A 115 -3.84 -12.22 -4.80
C LEU A 115 -4.52 -11.60 -3.57
N ILE A 116 -3.81 -11.59 -2.44
CA ILE A 116 -4.31 -11.17 -1.14
C ILE A 116 -3.40 -10.04 -0.63
N THR A 117 -3.98 -8.90 -0.24
CA THR A 117 -3.22 -7.78 0.32
C THR A 117 -3.89 -7.22 1.57
N SER A 118 -3.09 -6.69 2.48
CA SER A 118 -3.54 -5.98 3.68
C SER A 118 -2.50 -4.97 4.14
N TRP A 119 -2.93 -4.00 4.94
CA TRP A 119 -2.07 -3.08 5.68
C TRP A 119 -2.59 -2.91 7.10
N LYS A 120 -1.70 -2.75 8.08
CA LYS A 120 -2.05 -2.40 9.45
C LYS A 120 -1.24 -1.19 9.96
N PRO A 121 -1.88 -0.18 10.56
CA PRO A 121 -3.34 -0.04 10.71
C PRO A 121 -4.04 0.20 9.37
N LEU A 122 -5.21 -0.42 9.15
CA LEU A 122 -6.01 -0.20 7.96
C LEU A 122 -7.01 0.95 8.16
N GLY A 123 -7.16 1.79 7.14
CA GLY A 123 -8.31 2.69 7.03
C GLY A 123 -9.45 2.10 6.21
N ARG A 124 -9.14 1.55 5.03
CA ARG A 124 -10.18 0.98 4.15
C ARG A 124 -9.62 -0.02 3.14
N ALA A 125 -10.33 -1.13 2.95
CA ALA A 125 -10.16 -2.02 1.81
C ALA A 125 -11.27 -1.76 0.77
N TRP A 126 -10.92 -1.56 -0.50
CA TRP A 126 -11.89 -1.27 -1.56
C TRP A 126 -11.30 -1.46 -2.98
N GLY A 127 -12.12 -1.23 -4.01
CA GLY A 127 -11.69 -1.24 -5.41
C GLY A 127 -12.58 -0.34 -6.25
N ASN A 128 -12.01 0.30 -7.28
CA ASN A 128 -12.76 1.11 -8.21
C ASN A 128 -13.25 0.23 -9.37
N PRO A 129 -14.57 0.00 -9.56
CA PRO A 129 -15.08 -0.93 -10.57
C PRO A 129 -14.47 -0.75 -11.98
N PRO A 130 -14.37 0.46 -12.58
CA PRO A 130 -13.80 0.64 -13.92
C PRO A 130 -12.28 0.45 -14.01
N VAL A 131 -11.57 0.23 -12.90
CA VAL A 131 -10.11 0.14 -12.88
C VAL A 131 -9.70 -1.21 -12.29
N PRO A 132 -8.73 -1.92 -12.89
CA PRO A 132 -8.19 -3.14 -12.32
C PRO A 132 -7.24 -2.80 -11.14
N CYS A 133 -7.78 -2.13 -10.12
CA CYS A 133 -7.07 -1.83 -8.88
C CYS A 133 -7.67 -2.57 -7.70
N LEU A 134 -6.80 -2.82 -6.72
CA LEU A 134 -7.14 -3.36 -5.42
C LEU A 134 -6.52 -2.45 -4.35
N HIS A 135 -7.32 -1.98 -3.41
CA HIS A 135 -6.88 -1.06 -2.36
C HIS A 135 -6.96 -1.72 -0.99
N ALA A 136 -5.87 -1.57 -0.25
CA ALA A 136 -5.81 -1.70 1.20
C ALA A 136 -5.09 -0.46 1.70
N ASP A 137 -5.86 0.57 2.03
CA ASP A 137 -5.38 1.92 2.29
C ASP A 137 -5.02 2.05 3.78
N PRO A 138 -3.73 2.22 4.15
CA PRO A 138 -3.34 2.36 5.55
C PRO A 138 -3.75 3.71 6.15
N ILE A 139 -3.89 3.73 7.46
CA ILE A 139 -3.85 4.96 8.26
C ILE A 139 -2.53 4.99 9.00
N LEU A 140 -1.81 6.09 8.87
CA LEU A 140 -0.62 6.32 9.70
C LEU A 140 -1.05 6.96 11.02
N PRO A 141 -0.51 6.51 12.16
CA PRO A 141 -0.68 7.22 13.43
C PRO A 141 -0.23 8.68 13.34
N ASP A 142 -0.80 9.53 14.18
CA ASP A 142 -0.38 10.93 14.30
C ASP A 142 1.15 11.02 14.50
N CYS A 143 1.77 11.92 13.75
CA CYS A 143 3.22 12.03 13.65
C CYS A 143 3.68 13.37 14.24
N PRO A 144 4.33 13.41 15.41
CA PRO A 144 4.82 14.65 15.99
C PRO A 144 5.89 15.30 15.10
N ALA A 145 6.13 16.59 15.28
CA ALA A 145 7.22 17.30 14.60
C ALA A 145 8.57 16.58 14.84
N GLY A 146 9.33 16.33 13.77
CA GLY A 146 10.56 15.54 13.79
C GLY A 146 10.38 14.02 13.93
N GLY A 147 9.16 13.54 14.15
CA GLY A 147 8.84 12.13 14.41
C GLY A 147 8.77 11.25 13.16
N THR A 148 8.50 9.96 13.37
CA THR A 148 8.23 8.99 12.30
C THR A 148 7.06 8.08 12.66
N SER A 149 6.08 7.99 11.76
CA SER A 149 4.95 7.07 11.83
C SER A 149 5.11 5.94 10.83
N ARG A 150 4.57 4.76 11.12
CA ARG A 150 4.77 3.56 10.30
C ARG A 150 3.47 2.78 10.08
N ALA A 151 3.40 2.07 8.97
CA ALA A 151 2.43 1.03 8.70
C ALA A 151 3.14 -0.17 8.06
N GLN A 152 2.64 -1.37 8.34
CA GLN A 152 3.12 -2.61 7.73
C GLN A 152 2.07 -3.13 6.76
N GLY A 153 2.52 -3.78 5.70
CA GLY A 153 1.68 -4.38 4.69
C GLY A 153 2.09 -5.80 4.35
N TRP A 154 1.12 -6.53 3.85
CA TRP A 154 1.22 -7.93 3.45
C TRP A 154 0.72 -8.06 2.02
N LEU A 155 1.42 -8.84 1.20
CA LEU A 155 0.95 -9.27 -0.10
C LEU A 155 1.33 -10.75 -0.29
N SER A 156 0.38 -11.60 -0.68
CA SER A 156 0.66 -13.00 -1.01
C SER A 156 -0.20 -13.49 -2.16
N PHE A 157 0.20 -14.65 -2.68
CA PHE A 157 -0.58 -15.42 -3.64
C PHE A 157 -1.06 -16.70 -2.99
N TYR A 158 -2.27 -17.13 -3.30
CA TYR A 158 -2.86 -18.36 -2.79
C TYR A 158 -3.47 -19.17 -3.92
N GLU A 159 -3.17 -20.47 -3.94
CA GLU A 159 -3.80 -21.44 -4.86
C GLU A 159 -4.74 -22.35 -4.06
N GLY A 160 -6.02 -22.34 -4.44
CA GLY A 160 -7.10 -23.03 -3.77
C GLY A 160 -8.42 -22.25 -3.85
N THR A 161 -9.49 -22.89 -3.40
CA THR A 161 -10.84 -22.30 -3.41
C THR A 161 -11.30 -21.80 -2.04
N ASP A 162 -10.60 -22.15 -0.96
CA ASP A 162 -10.94 -21.77 0.42
C ASP A 162 -10.14 -20.54 0.85
N TRP A 163 -10.47 -19.40 0.24
CA TRP A 163 -9.82 -18.13 0.55
C TRP A 163 -10.11 -17.67 1.98
N GLN A 164 -11.23 -18.10 2.58
CA GLN A 164 -11.58 -17.74 3.96
C GLN A 164 -10.59 -18.33 4.95
N ALA A 165 -10.30 -19.64 4.82
CA ALA A 165 -9.31 -20.32 5.66
C ALA A 165 -7.91 -19.72 5.47
N GLU A 166 -7.55 -19.32 4.25
CA GLU A 166 -6.27 -18.66 4.00
C GLU A 166 -6.16 -17.28 4.66
N VAL A 167 -7.21 -16.45 4.59
CA VAL A 167 -7.25 -15.17 5.30
C VAL A 167 -7.16 -15.38 6.81
N ASP A 168 -7.87 -16.38 7.35
CA ASP A 168 -7.80 -16.70 8.79
C ASP A 168 -6.40 -17.17 9.18
N ARG A 169 -5.74 -17.98 8.35
CA ARG A 169 -4.34 -18.39 8.55
C ARG A 169 -3.42 -17.18 8.60
N ILE A 170 -3.51 -16.28 7.61
CA ILE A 170 -2.66 -15.07 7.54
C ILE A 170 -2.89 -14.18 8.75
N GLU A 171 -4.14 -13.91 9.13
CA GLU A 171 -4.46 -13.08 10.30
C GLU A 171 -3.87 -13.66 11.59
N ASN A 172 -3.94 -14.98 11.76
CA ASN A 172 -3.38 -15.69 12.91
C ASN A 172 -1.84 -15.62 12.99
N LEU A 173 -1.15 -15.28 11.92
CA LEU A 173 0.30 -15.03 11.95
C LEU A 173 0.65 -13.74 12.71
N ARG A 174 -0.32 -12.82 12.88
CA ARG A 174 -0.10 -11.50 13.48
C ARG A 174 1.09 -10.77 12.85
N TRP A 175 1.19 -10.88 11.52
CA TRP A 175 2.34 -10.45 10.72
C TRP A 175 2.73 -8.97 10.92
N TRP A 176 1.78 -8.12 11.34
CA TRP A 176 2.01 -6.70 11.63
C TRP A 176 2.75 -6.43 12.95
N GLU A 177 2.85 -7.44 13.82
CA GLU A 177 3.58 -7.36 15.09
C GLU A 177 5.03 -7.84 14.95
N ALA A 178 5.34 -8.52 13.84
CA ALA A 178 6.70 -8.89 13.51
C ALA A 178 7.53 -7.61 13.43
N THR A 179 8.47 -7.48 14.36
CA THR A 179 9.40 -6.36 14.40
C THR A 179 10.43 -6.60 13.28
N PRO A 180 10.84 -5.58 12.53
CA PRO A 180 12.01 -5.71 11.67
C PRO A 180 13.21 -6.07 12.55
N ASP A 181 13.85 -7.21 12.28
CA ASP A 181 15.22 -7.47 12.74
C ASP A 181 16.19 -6.41 12.20
#